data_AF-A0A3B8M7Q1-F1
#
_entry.id   AF-A0A3B8M7Q1-F1
#
_cell.length_a   1.000
_cell.length_b   1.000
_cell.length_c   1.000
_cell.angle_alpha   90.00
_cell.angle_beta   90.00
_cell.angle_gamma   90.00
#
_symmetry.space_group_name_H-M   'P 1'
#
loop_
_entity.id
_entity.type
_entity.pdbx_description
1 polymer ?
#
loop_
_entity_poly.entity_id
_entity_poly.type
_entity_poly.pdbx_seq_one_letter_code
_entity_poly.pdbx_strand_id
1 'polypeptide(L)'
;MLRTLDRRAVVCNGTTRRDVLRMGSLGALGLGCGPADLQARPAAGSTGSFGQARSVIFISLFGGPAHQDMFDMKPDAPTEVRGEFAPINSSVSGTSVCEYLPHLAELAHLYTQVRSVNHADNGHATGLYTLHTGWPHPRPNSAAAAAPTDYPPYGSVMSLIKPPTKPVLSYVQVGGMQGASGIGQVGGFLGRRWEPLVIQQDAHEPDFNVPELMPSENVPAVRLARRRSLLQQVNDLAFQQEARHKRSGFSTLQQRAFEMLSSTQFLSAFDIDREDTKVRDAYGRNAEGQNLLLARRLAEAGVPAIQVAWHRLGTWDTHGNNFNSLKGQLLPRFDHCLAALLADLEQRGMLDQTLVVVYGEFGRTPKINAKAGRDHWASCYTALLAGGGVRRGEVFGASDKNAAYPLSNAVGPWDVGATALFCAGVDHHAEYLDPQSRPVRVGRGEPIQGILL
;
A
#
# COMPACT_ATOMS: atom_id res chain seq x y z
N MET A 1 43.24 -15.49 22.63
CA MET A 1 44.35 -14.57 22.95
C MET A 1 44.44 -13.52 21.85
N LEU A 2 43.93 -12.31 22.09
CA LEU A 2 44.13 -11.17 21.18
C LEU A 2 45.45 -10.48 21.56
N ARG A 3 46.44 -10.51 20.67
CA ARG A 3 47.59 -9.61 20.70
C ARG A 3 47.40 -8.56 19.61
N THR A 4 47.13 -7.33 19.98
CA THR A 4 47.21 -6.17 19.08
C THR A 4 48.53 -5.46 19.36
N LEU A 5 49.47 -5.57 18.43
CA LEU A 5 50.74 -4.83 18.49
C LEU A 5 50.45 -3.34 18.35
N ASP A 6 50.80 -2.60 19.41
CA ASP A 6 50.69 -1.16 19.52
C ASP A 6 51.82 -0.49 18.73
N ARG A 7 51.48 0.08 17.57
CA ARG A 7 52.28 1.13 16.95
C ARG A 7 51.41 2.36 16.82
N ARG A 8 51.65 3.35 17.69
CA ARG A 8 51.01 4.66 17.69
C ARG A 8 51.32 5.37 16.37
N ALA A 9 50.38 5.34 15.43
CA ALA A 9 50.34 6.28 14.32
C ALA A 9 49.54 7.50 14.76
N VAL A 10 50.24 8.62 14.93
CA VAL A 10 49.66 9.95 15.19
C VAL A 10 49.55 10.65 13.85
N VAL A 11 48.34 11.07 13.46
CA VAL A 11 48.14 11.95 12.30
C VAL A 11 48.36 13.41 12.74
N CYS A 12 48.77 14.27 11.80
CA CYS A 12 49.33 15.61 12.02
C CYS A 12 48.48 16.62 12.83
N ASN A 13 47.26 16.25 13.22
CA ASN A 13 46.34 17.09 13.99
C ASN A 13 46.09 16.56 15.42
N GLY A 14 46.96 15.69 15.95
CA GLY A 14 46.91 15.24 17.36
C GLY A 14 45.77 14.29 17.72
N THR A 15 44.97 13.86 16.75
CA THR A 15 43.86 12.90 16.94
C THR A 15 44.38 11.47 16.85
N THR A 16 44.16 10.67 17.89
CA THR A 16 44.56 9.25 17.88
C THR A 16 43.46 8.38 17.26
N ARG A 17 43.82 7.18 16.78
CA ARG A 17 42.85 6.17 16.32
C ARG A 17 41.80 5.85 17.40
N ARG A 18 42.15 6.01 18.69
CA ARG A 18 41.25 5.86 19.83
C ARG A 18 40.25 7.01 19.95
N ASP A 19 40.64 8.22 19.56
CA ASP A 19 39.77 9.40 19.55
C ASP A 19 38.78 9.33 18.37
N VAL A 20 39.22 8.82 17.22
CA VAL A 20 38.31 8.53 16.09
C VAL A 20 37.32 7.42 16.46
N LEU A 21 37.74 6.38 17.19
CA LEU A 21 36.82 5.36 17.71
C LEU A 21 35.92 5.89 18.83
N ARG A 22 36.36 6.85 19.65
CA ARG A 22 35.53 7.54 20.66
C ARG A 22 34.51 8.48 20.04
N MET A 23 34.89 9.26 19.04
CA MET A 23 33.97 10.11 18.28
C MET A 23 33.02 9.27 17.40
N GLY A 24 33.53 8.20 16.79
CA GLY A 24 32.72 7.22 16.06
C GLY A 24 31.77 6.42 16.97
N SER A 25 32.13 6.18 18.23
CA SER A 25 31.23 5.56 19.21
C SER A 25 30.21 6.54 19.77
N LEU A 26 30.47 7.85 19.83
CA LEU A 26 29.43 8.86 20.10
C LEU A 26 28.38 8.90 18.97
N GLY A 27 28.77 8.68 17.71
CA GLY A 27 27.85 8.48 16.59
C GLY A 27 27.16 7.10 16.59
N ALA A 28 27.87 6.04 16.99
CA ALA A 28 27.35 4.66 17.03
C ALA A 28 26.52 4.32 18.28
N LEU A 29 26.57 5.15 19.34
CA LEU A 29 25.77 5.03 20.57
C LEU A 29 24.48 5.88 20.53
N GLY A 30 24.17 6.56 19.41
CA GLY A 30 22.85 7.13 19.17
C GLY A 30 22.39 8.21 20.16
N LEU A 31 23.33 8.94 20.78
CA LEU A 31 23.00 10.02 21.73
C LEU A 31 22.73 11.38 21.06
N GLY A 32 22.65 11.43 19.73
CA GLY A 32 22.07 12.56 19.00
C GLY A 32 20.58 12.32 18.77
N CYS A 33 19.73 12.84 19.66
CA CYS A 33 18.28 12.64 19.70
C CYS A 33 17.86 11.17 19.87
N GLY A 34 17.63 10.75 21.11
CA GLY A 34 16.86 9.53 21.36
C GLY A 34 15.51 9.63 20.62
N PRO A 35 14.96 8.51 20.11
CA PRO A 35 13.63 8.54 19.53
C PRO A 35 12.70 9.07 20.63
N ALA A 36 12.06 10.21 20.40
CA ALA A 36 10.76 10.39 21.03
C ALA A 36 9.98 9.14 20.64
N ASP A 37 9.50 8.38 21.62
CA ASP A 37 8.59 7.28 21.36
C ASP A 37 7.32 7.92 20.77
N LEU A 38 7.31 8.04 19.44
CA LEU A 38 6.20 8.55 18.67
C LEU A 38 5.09 7.51 18.77
N GLN A 39 4.17 7.74 19.70
CA GLN A 39 2.98 6.92 19.88
C GLN A 39 1.78 7.71 19.36
N ALA A 40 1.06 7.12 18.40
CA ALA A 40 -0.29 7.58 18.10
C ALA A 40 -1.16 7.40 19.34
N ARG A 41 -2.05 8.35 19.59
CA ARG A 41 -3.06 8.23 20.63
C ARG A 41 -4.40 7.90 19.97
N PRO A 42 -5.16 6.93 20.51
CA PRO A 42 -6.55 6.75 20.10
C PRO A 42 -7.33 8.06 20.35
N ALA A 43 -8.31 8.34 19.50
CA ALA A 43 -9.25 9.41 19.79
C ALA A 43 -10.00 9.12 21.11
N ALA A 44 -10.38 10.17 21.83
CA ALA A 44 -11.08 10.02 23.11
C ALA A 44 -12.37 9.19 22.92
N GLY A 45 -12.40 7.98 23.49
CA GLY A 45 -13.57 7.08 23.45
C GLY A 45 -13.38 5.73 22.73
N SER A 46 -12.27 5.47 22.04
CA SER A 46 -12.06 4.17 21.37
C SER A 46 -11.63 3.08 22.38
N THR A 47 -12.58 2.27 22.86
CA THR A 47 -12.29 1.15 23.78
C THR A 47 -12.87 -0.17 23.23
N GLY A 48 -12.10 -0.84 22.37
CA GLY A 48 -12.42 -2.17 21.83
C GLY A 48 -11.54 -2.57 20.64
N SER A 49 -11.31 -3.86 20.42
CA SER A 49 -10.75 -4.35 19.14
C SER A 49 -11.88 -4.48 18.13
N PHE A 50 -11.84 -3.70 17.05
CA PHE A 50 -12.77 -3.75 15.93
C PHE A 50 -12.03 -4.10 14.63
N GLY A 51 -12.75 -4.32 13.54
CA GLY A 51 -12.19 -4.69 12.23
C GLY A 51 -11.83 -6.17 12.11
N GLN A 52 -12.03 -6.73 10.91
CA GLN A 52 -11.78 -8.14 10.60
C GLN A 52 -10.50 -8.36 9.76
N ALA A 53 -10.05 -7.33 9.04
CA ALA A 53 -8.90 -7.41 8.16
C ALA A 53 -7.59 -7.44 8.95
N ARG A 54 -6.79 -8.49 8.70
CA ARG A 54 -5.40 -8.61 9.16
C ARG A 54 -4.44 -7.93 8.18
N SER A 55 -4.80 -7.93 6.90
CA SER A 55 -4.05 -7.30 5.82
C SER A 55 -4.99 -6.48 4.95
N VAL A 56 -4.49 -5.35 4.43
CA VAL A 56 -5.16 -4.55 3.40
C VAL A 56 -4.26 -4.47 2.18
N ILE A 57 -4.79 -4.89 1.03
CA ILE A 57 -4.14 -4.79 -0.27
C ILE A 57 -4.80 -3.63 -1.03
N PHE A 58 -4.09 -2.52 -1.14
CA PHE A 58 -4.48 -1.37 -1.95
C PHE A 58 -3.93 -1.54 -3.35
N ILE A 59 -4.81 -1.61 -4.36
CA ILE A 59 -4.45 -1.71 -5.77
C ILE A 59 -4.80 -0.37 -6.43
N SER A 60 -3.76 0.42 -6.74
CA SER A 60 -3.92 1.74 -7.34
C SER A 60 -3.83 1.65 -8.86
N LEU A 61 -4.93 1.93 -9.53
CA LEU A 61 -5.04 1.92 -10.98
C LEU A 61 -4.66 3.31 -11.52
N PHE A 62 -3.35 3.55 -11.72
CA PHE A 62 -2.86 4.88 -12.08
C PHE A 62 -3.39 5.31 -13.45
N GLY A 63 -3.86 6.54 -13.52
CA GLY A 63 -4.45 7.10 -14.71
C GLY A 63 -5.96 7.11 -14.69
N GLY A 64 -6.64 6.90 -13.55
CA GLY A 64 -8.09 7.05 -13.44
C GLY A 64 -8.93 6.22 -14.43
N PRO A 65 -9.29 4.97 -14.10
CA PRO A 65 -10.04 4.07 -14.98
C PRO A 65 -11.38 4.64 -15.43
N ALA A 66 -11.76 4.36 -16.69
CA ALA A 66 -13.06 4.73 -17.24
C ALA A 66 -14.17 3.83 -16.67
N HIS A 67 -14.67 4.16 -15.47
CA HIS A 67 -15.65 3.33 -14.76
C HIS A 67 -16.92 3.02 -15.56
N GLN A 68 -17.33 3.93 -16.46
CA GLN A 68 -18.47 3.78 -17.36
C GLN A 68 -18.22 2.79 -18.51
N ASP A 69 -16.97 2.46 -18.79
CA ASP A 69 -16.57 1.41 -19.75
C ASP A 69 -16.20 0.10 -19.01
N MET A 70 -16.45 0.01 -17.69
CA MET A 70 -16.05 -1.13 -16.84
C MET A 70 -17.20 -1.68 -15.99
N PHE A 71 -17.65 -0.92 -14.99
CA PHE A 71 -18.56 -1.39 -13.94
C PHE A 71 -19.87 -0.61 -13.92
N ASP A 72 -19.82 0.69 -14.19
CA ASP A 72 -20.98 1.58 -14.14
C ASP A 72 -21.44 1.99 -15.56
N MET A 73 -21.65 0.97 -16.40
CA MET A 73 -22.05 1.16 -17.79
C MET A 73 -23.41 1.83 -17.92
N LYS A 74 -23.57 2.64 -18.97
CA LYS A 74 -24.82 3.36 -19.29
C LYS A 74 -25.33 2.98 -20.68
N PRO A 75 -25.81 1.73 -20.89
CA PRO A 75 -26.18 1.24 -22.23
C PRO A 75 -27.28 2.07 -22.91
N ASP A 76 -28.13 2.74 -22.13
CA ASP A 76 -29.21 3.61 -22.62
C ASP A 76 -28.79 5.07 -22.84
N ALA A 77 -27.54 5.44 -22.51
CA ALA A 77 -27.03 6.79 -22.77
C ALA A 77 -26.73 6.99 -24.28
N PRO A 78 -26.64 8.24 -24.76
CA PRO A 78 -26.23 8.52 -26.13
C PRO A 78 -24.89 7.87 -26.49
N THR A 79 -24.69 7.54 -27.78
CA THR A 79 -23.48 6.83 -28.27
C THR A 79 -22.18 7.52 -27.86
N GLU A 80 -22.16 8.85 -27.85
CA GLU A 80 -21.02 9.67 -27.42
C GLU A 80 -20.70 9.57 -25.92
N VAL A 81 -21.60 8.98 -25.12
CA VAL A 81 -21.42 8.72 -23.69
C VAL A 81 -21.19 7.23 -23.43
N ARG A 82 -22.08 6.36 -23.90
CA ARG A 82 -22.04 4.92 -23.60
C ARG A 82 -20.87 4.17 -24.23
N GLY A 83 -20.29 4.70 -25.31
CA GLY A 83 -19.19 4.05 -26.03
C GLY A 83 -19.63 2.84 -26.86
N GLU A 84 -18.66 2.00 -27.22
CA GLU A 84 -18.87 0.84 -28.10
C GLU A 84 -19.05 -0.50 -27.35
N PHE A 85 -18.79 -0.54 -26.04
CA PHE A 85 -18.83 -1.78 -25.26
C PHE A 85 -20.24 -2.15 -24.82
N ALA A 86 -20.51 -3.45 -24.72
CA ALA A 86 -21.76 -4.00 -24.24
C ALA A 86 -21.67 -4.49 -22.78
N PRO A 87 -22.77 -4.39 -22.01
CA PRO A 87 -22.86 -5.00 -20.69
C PRO A 87 -23.11 -6.51 -20.79
N ILE A 88 -22.53 -7.27 -19.85
CA ILE A 88 -22.85 -8.68 -19.55
C ILE A 88 -23.41 -8.80 -18.13
N ASN A 89 -24.26 -9.81 -17.91
CA ASN A 89 -24.77 -10.12 -16.58
C ASN A 89 -23.63 -10.60 -15.67
N SER A 90 -23.71 -10.26 -14.38
CA SER A 90 -22.79 -10.76 -13.37
C SER A 90 -23.44 -11.83 -12.48
N SER A 91 -22.67 -12.44 -11.58
CA SER A 91 -23.18 -13.36 -10.55
C SER A 91 -24.13 -12.71 -9.54
N VAL A 92 -24.20 -11.36 -9.48
CA VAL A 92 -25.16 -10.62 -8.68
C VAL A 92 -26.33 -10.20 -9.56
N SER A 93 -27.51 -10.74 -9.27
CA SER A 93 -28.75 -10.46 -10.03
C SER A 93 -29.03 -8.97 -10.13
N GLY A 94 -29.38 -8.49 -11.34
CA GLY A 94 -29.70 -7.09 -11.60
C GLY A 94 -28.46 -6.19 -11.74
N THR A 95 -27.25 -6.73 -11.71
CA THR A 95 -26.01 -5.99 -11.97
C THR A 95 -25.34 -6.48 -13.24
N SER A 96 -24.67 -5.55 -13.92
CA SER A 96 -23.92 -5.81 -15.14
C SER A 96 -22.55 -5.16 -15.10
N VAL A 97 -21.60 -5.73 -15.83
CA VAL A 97 -20.24 -5.21 -16.05
C VAL A 97 -19.90 -5.29 -17.54
N CYS A 98 -18.77 -4.71 -17.95
CA CYS A 98 -18.31 -4.74 -19.33
C CYS A 98 -18.05 -6.18 -19.82
N GLU A 99 -18.39 -6.46 -21.09
CA GLU A 99 -18.13 -7.74 -21.76
C GLU A 99 -16.65 -8.17 -21.76
N TYR A 100 -15.70 -7.24 -21.58
CA TYR A 100 -14.27 -7.52 -21.45
C TYR A 100 -13.82 -7.82 -20.02
N LEU A 101 -14.77 -7.92 -19.08
CA LEU A 101 -14.54 -8.31 -17.68
C LEU A 101 -15.31 -9.60 -17.30
N PRO A 102 -15.25 -10.69 -18.09
CA PRO A 102 -16.05 -11.89 -17.84
C PRO A 102 -15.72 -12.59 -16.51
N HIS A 103 -14.45 -12.65 -16.11
CA HIS A 103 -14.08 -13.33 -14.85
C HIS A 103 -14.52 -12.53 -13.62
N LEU A 104 -14.42 -11.20 -13.67
CA LEU A 104 -14.97 -10.34 -12.61
C LEU A 104 -16.50 -10.31 -12.61
N ALA A 105 -17.16 -10.58 -13.74
CA ALA A 105 -18.61 -10.79 -13.77
C ALA A 105 -19.00 -12.05 -12.97
N GLU A 106 -18.28 -13.16 -13.19
CA GLU A 106 -18.48 -14.41 -12.44
C GLU A 106 -18.21 -14.25 -10.94
N LEU A 107 -17.22 -13.43 -10.57
CA LEU A 107 -16.85 -13.17 -9.18
C LEU A 107 -17.52 -11.93 -8.55
N ALA A 108 -18.51 -11.32 -9.20
CA ALA A 108 -19.20 -10.13 -8.68
C ALA A 108 -19.78 -10.30 -7.28
N HIS A 109 -20.21 -11.50 -6.90
CA HIS A 109 -20.66 -11.82 -5.56
C HIS A 109 -19.56 -11.74 -4.48
N LEU A 110 -18.27 -11.65 -4.83
CA LEU A 110 -17.17 -11.54 -3.87
C LEU A 110 -16.79 -10.09 -3.52
N TYR A 111 -17.17 -9.12 -4.36
CA TYR A 111 -16.79 -7.72 -4.18
C TYR A 111 -18.00 -6.78 -4.13
N THR A 112 -17.78 -5.62 -3.54
CA THR A 112 -18.70 -4.50 -3.50
C THR A 112 -18.22 -3.41 -4.45
N GLN A 113 -19.15 -2.83 -5.20
CA GLN A 113 -18.91 -1.68 -6.07
C GLN A 113 -19.39 -0.41 -5.36
N VAL A 114 -18.51 0.58 -5.20
CA VAL A 114 -18.87 1.93 -4.71
C VAL A 114 -18.88 2.87 -5.90
N ARG A 115 -20.05 3.19 -6.45
CA ARG A 115 -20.21 3.89 -7.75
C ARG A 115 -20.33 5.41 -7.64
N SER A 116 -20.13 5.94 -6.44
CA SER A 116 -20.42 7.34 -6.09
C SER A 116 -19.20 8.08 -5.53
N VAL A 117 -17.99 7.54 -5.74
CA VAL A 117 -16.75 8.17 -5.29
C VAL A 117 -16.51 9.44 -6.10
N ASN A 118 -16.18 10.56 -5.45
CA ASN A 118 -15.91 11.83 -6.11
C ASN A 118 -14.99 12.76 -5.30
N HIS A 119 -14.32 13.68 -6.00
CA HIS A 119 -13.64 14.85 -5.44
C HIS A 119 -13.39 15.90 -6.54
N ALA A 120 -12.70 16.99 -6.21
CA ALA A 120 -12.52 18.16 -7.08
C ALA A 120 -11.14 18.25 -7.77
N ASP A 121 -10.36 17.16 -7.80
CA ASP A 121 -8.97 17.18 -8.28
C ASP A 121 -8.77 16.26 -9.48
N ASN A 122 -8.55 16.85 -10.65
CA ASN A 122 -8.30 16.15 -11.91
C ASN A 122 -6.80 15.98 -12.20
N GLY A 123 -5.89 16.43 -11.34
CA GLY A 123 -4.44 16.30 -11.60
C GLY A 123 -3.88 14.98 -11.10
N HIS A 124 -3.13 14.23 -11.93
CA HIS A 124 -2.55 12.93 -11.54
C HIS A 124 -1.76 12.97 -10.23
N ALA A 125 -0.84 13.93 -10.06
CA ALA A 125 0.00 13.98 -8.87
C ALA A 125 -0.81 14.22 -7.59
N THR A 126 -1.79 15.10 -7.66
CA THR A 126 -2.55 15.56 -6.47
C THR A 126 -3.81 14.72 -6.21
N GLY A 127 -4.34 14.07 -7.25
CA GLY A 127 -5.22 12.91 -7.16
C GLY A 127 -4.53 11.71 -6.51
N LEU A 128 -3.32 11.31 -6.95
CA LEU A 128 -2.55 10.23 -6.31
C LEU A 128 -2.28 10.50 -4.83
N TYR A 129 -1.94 11.75 -4.50
CA TYR A 129 -1.81 12.17 -3.11
C TYR A 129 -3.09 11.88 -2.31
N THR A 130 -4.24 12.27 -2.85
CA THR A 130 -5.55 12.05 -2.22
C THR A 130 -5.89 10.55 -2.14
N LEU A 131 -5.55 9.78 -3.18
CA LEU A 131 -5.72 8.32 -3.23
C LEU A 131 -4.98 7.62 -2.08
N HIS A 132 -3.70 7.94 -1.89
CA HIS A 132 -2.87 7.22 -0.92
C HIS A 132 -3.05 7.70 0.53
N THR A 133 -3.41 8.97 0.73
CA THR A 133 -3.45 9.60 2.06
C THR A 133 -4.86 9.86 2.57
N GLY A 134 -5.85 9.93 1.68
CA GLY A 134 -7.19 10.40 1.97
C GLY A 134 -7.31 11.91 2.07
N TRP A 135 -6.22 12.67 2.04
CA TRP A 135 -6.26 14.12 2.19
C TRP A 135 -6.26 14.80 0.82
N PRO A 136 -7.14 15.78 0.57
CA PRO A 136 -6.98 16.64 -0.58
C PRO A 136 -5.66 17.40 -0.50
N HIS A 137 -4.91 17.44 -1.59
CA HIS A 137 -3.69 18.25 -1.64
C HIS A 137 -4.05 19.74 -1.59
N PRO A 138 -3.32 20.60 -0.85
CA PRO A 138 -3.64 22.03 -0.71
C PRO A 138 -3.53 22.82 -2.03
N ARG A 139 -2.83 22.26 -3.02
CA ARG A 139 -2.73 22.80 -4.38
C ARG A 139 -3.30 21.77 -5.36
N PRO A 140 -4.63 21.66 -5.50
CA PRO A 140 -5.22 20.68 -6.40
C PRO A 140 -4.85 20.97 -7.86
N ASN A 141 -4.93 19.97 -8.73
CA ASN A 141 -4.63 20.09 -10.17
C ASN A 141 -3.22 20.60 -10.47
N SER A 142 -2.24 20.30 -9.60
CA SER A 142 -0.84 20.72 -9.79
C SER A 142 0.11 19.54 -9.90
N ALA A 143 1.26 19.77 -10.53
CA ALA A 143 2.37 18.82 -10.62
C ALA A 143 3.23 18.84 -9.35
N ALA A 144 2.59 18.65 -8.19
CA ALA A 144 3.26 18.64 -6.90
C ALA A 144 4.17 17.41 -6.74
N ALA A 145 5.20 17.57 -5.94
CA ALA A 145 6.10 16.51 -5.52
C ALA A 145 6.00 16.28 -4.02
N ALA A 146 6.45 15.09 -3.60
CA ALA A 146 6.47 14.71 -2.20
C ALA A 146 7.18 15.77 -1.34
N ALA A 147 6.54 16.17 -0.25
CA ALA A 147 7.11 17.06 0.74
C ALA A 147 7.14 16.40 2.13
N PRO A 148 8.12 16.72 2.99
CA PRO A 148 8.13 16.23 4.37
C PRO A 148 6.93 16.69 5.22
N THR A 149 6.16 17.67 4.75
CA THR A 149 4.93 18.15 5.42
C THR A 149 3.67 17.44 4.95
N ASP A 150 3.79 16.56 3.95
CA ASP A 150 2.67 15.82 3.40
C ASP A 150 2.05 14.86 4.42
N TYR A 151 0.76 14.57 4.24
CA TYR A 151 0.13 13.50 5.01
C TYR A 151 0.71 12.14 4.58
N PRO A 152 0.92 11.22 5.54
CA PRO A 152 1.43 9.89 5.27
C PRO A 152 0.39 9.03 4.54
N PRO A 153 0.81 8.03 3.74
CA PRO A 153 -0.13 7.06 3.15
C PRO A 153 -0.78 6.18 4.20
N TYR A 154 -1.93 5.58 3.88
CA TYR A 154 -2.66 4.69 4.79
C TYR A 154 -1.78 3.57 5.37
N GLY A 155 -0.87 2.98 4.57
CA GLY A 155 0.04 1.94 5.07
C GLY A 155 1.01 2.44 6.16
N SER A 156 1.47 3.68 6.07
CA SER A 156 2.28 4.33 7.12
C SER A 156 1.44 4.63 8.37
N VAL A 157 0.18 5.05 8.19
CA VAL A 157 -0.77 5.28 9.29
C VAL A 157 -1.08 3.97 10.04
N MET A 158 -1.36 2.89 9.30
CA MET A 158 -1.54 1.55 9.85
C MET A 158 -0.31 1.08 10.61
N SER A 159 0.89 1.31 10.05
CA SER A 159 2.15 0.97 10.70
C SER A 159 2.33 1.68 12.05
N LEU A 160 1.95 2.97 12.11
CA LEU A 160 2.05 3.80 13.32
C LEU A 160 1.08 3.35 14.41
N ILE A 161 -0.19 3.14 14.06
CA ILE A 161 -1.26 2.88 15.04
C ILE A 161 -1.30 1.41 15.45
N LYS A 162 -1.14 0.50 14.49
CA LYS A 162 -1.29 -0.95 14.69
C LYS A 162 -0.09 -1.69 14.10
N PRO A 163 1.11 -1.52 14.68
CA PRO A 163 2.30 -2.22 14.21
C PRO A 163 2.09 -3.75 14.27
N PRO A 164 2.67 -4.52 13.32
CA PRO A 164 2.49 -5.96 13.29
C PRO A 164 3.04 -6.60 14.56
N THR A 165 2.38 -7.66 15.03
CA THR A 165 2.84 -8.47 16.16
C THR A 165 3.84 -9.55 15.72
N LYS A 166 3.76 -9.99 14.45
CA LYS A 166 4.71 -10.89 13.81
C LYS A 166 5.98 -10.13 13.38
N PRO A 167 7.13 -10.82 13.24
CA PRO A 167 8.35 -10.23 12.70
C PRO A 167 8.25 -10.14 11.16
N VAL A 168 7.45 -9.19 10.69
CA VAL A 168 7.24 -8.85 9.28
C VAL A 168 7.31 -7.33 9.08
N LEU A 169 7.47 -6.89 7.83
CA LEU A 169 7.30 -5.47 7.49
C LEU A 169 5.85 -5.04 7.74
N SER A 170 5.67 -3.80 8.18
CA SER A 170 4.36 -3.22 8.40
C SER A 170 3.73 -2.68 7.12
N TYR A 171 4.55 -2.20 6.18
CA TYR A 171 4.10 -1.64 4.92
C TYR A 171 5.07 -1.97 3.78
N VAL A 172 4.54 -2.56 2.71
CA VAL A 172 5.29 -2.92 1.49
C VAL A 172 4.57 -2.35 0.28
N GLN A 173 5.33 -1.79 -0.66
CA GLN A 173 4.83 -1.32 -1.95
C GLN A 173 5.44 -2.15 -3.09
N VAL A 174 4.59 -2.75 -3.91
CA VAL A 174 4.95 -3.64 -5.01
C VAL A 174 4.65 -2.95 -6.35
N GLY A 175 5.52 -3.16 -7.34
CA GLY A 175 5.38 -2.57 -8.68
C GLY A 175 6.05 -1.19 -8.84
N GLY A 176 6.82 -0.76 -7.85
CA GLY A 176 7.51 0.53 -7.83
C GLY A 176 6.64 1.71 -7.41
N MET A 177 7.19 2.93 -7.52
CA MET A 177 6.46 4.17 -7.25
C MET A 177 5.61 4.59 -8.45
N GLN A 178 4.39 5.07 -8.20
CA GLN A 178 3.52 5.64 -9.23
C GLN A 178 3.77 7.13 -9.39
N GLY A 179 3.96 7.56 -10.64
CA GLY A 179 4.32 8.93 -10.94
C GLY A 179 5.75 9.30 -10.52
N ALA A 180 6.34 10.26 -11.22
CA ALA A 180 7.75 10.62 -11.02
C ALA A 180 8.03 11.36 -9.70
N SER A 181 7.00 11.86 -9.02
CA SER A 181 7.15 12.80 -7.91
C SER A 181 7.08 12.16 -6.52
N GLY A 182 6.74 10.86 -6.45
CA GLY A 182 6.63 10.07 -5.22
C GLY A 182 5.57 10.58 -4.23
N ILE A 183 4.75 11.53 -4.66
CA ILE A 183 3.77 12.22 -3.83
C ILE A 183 2.75 11.24 -3.24
N GLY A 184 2.41 11.44 -1.97
CA GLY A 184 1.49 10.57 -1.22
C GLY A 184 2.00 9.16 -0.92
N GLN A 185 3.19 8.76 -1.39
CA GLN A 185 3.72 7.40 -1.23
C GLN A 185 4.87 7.31 -0.22
N VAL A 186 5.30 8.46 0.33
CA VAL A 186 6.37 8.55 1.33
C VAL A 186 5.82 8.90 2.71
N GLY A 187 6.61 8.70 3.76
CA GLY A 187 6.16 8.83 5.15
C GLY A 187 5.72 10.24 5.59
N GLY A 188 5.85 11.25 4.73
CA GLY A 188 5.38 12.62 4.99
C GLY A 188 5.90 13.16 6.33
N PHE A 189 5.02 13.79 7.11
CA PHE A 189 5.37 14.34 8.42
C PHE A 189 5.72 13.28 9.48
N LEU A 190 5.40 12.00 9.25
CA LEU A 190 5.85 10.92 10.12
C LEU A 190 7.34 10.60 9.90
N GLY A 191 7.86 10.95 8.73
CA GLY A 191 9.26 10.77 8.34
C GLY A 191 9.59 9.38 7.82
N ARG A 192 10.85 9.23 7.39
CA ARG A 192 11.32 8.07 6.59
C ARG A 192 11.18 6.71 7.26
N ARG A 193 11.11 6.67 8.60
CA ARG A 193 10.91 5.41 9.36
C ARG A 193 9.61 4.69 8.98
N TRP A 194 8.61 5.44 8.53
CA TRP A 194 7.29 4.92 8.19
C TRP A 194 7.07 4.77 6.69
N GLU A 195 8.10 4.98 5.85
CA GLU A 195 8.05 4.72 4.42
C GLU A 195 7.84 3.21 4.14
N PRO A 196 7.16 2.85 3.03
CA PRO A 196 7.11 1.47 2.59
C PRO A 196 8.50 0.97 2.19
N LEU A 197 8.72 -0.34 2.31
CA LEU A 197 9.71 -0.99 1.45
C LEU A 197 9.16 -1.01 0.03
N VAL A 198 9.81 -0.30 -0.90
CA VAL A 198 9.39 -0.27 -2.30
C VAL A 198 10.14 -1.32 -3.10
N ILE A 199 9.42 -2.31 -3.61
CA ILE A 199 9.92 -3.31 -4.55
C ILE A 199 9.78 -2.74 -5.95
N GLN A 200 10.92 -2.31 -6.52
CA GLN A 200 10.98 -1.70 -7.85
C GLN A 200 10.98 -2.73 -8.97
N GLN A 201 11.62 -3.89 -8.73
CA GLN A 201 11.69 -4.97 -9.70
C GLN A 201 10.33 -5.64 -9.86
N ASP A 202 10.01 -6.05 -11.08
CA ASP A 202 8.82 -6.83 -11.36
C ASP A 202 9.00 -8.29 -10.90
N ALA A 203 8.02 -8.81 -10.15
CA ALA A 203 7.98 -10.19 -9.69
C ALA A 203 7.91 -11.25 -10.81
N HIS A 204 7.65 -10.84 -12.06
CA HIS A 204 7.72 -11.69 -13.24
C HIS A 204 9.14 -11.84 -13.83
N GLU A 205 10.08 -10.96 -13.49
CA GLU A 205 11.44 -11.03 -14.02
C GLU A 205 12.16 -12.32 -13.58
N PRO A 206 12.94 -12.96 -14.47
CA PRO A 206 13.55 -14.27 -14.18
C PRO A 206 14.60 -14.24 -13.07
N ASP A 207 15.17 -13.06 -12.79
CA ASP A 207 16.12 -12.80 -11.72
C ASP A 207 15.52 -11.99 -10.57
N PHE A 208 14.18 -11.97 -10.46
CA PHE A 208 13.47 -11.24 -9.42
C PHE A 208 14.04 -11.54 -8.04
N ASN A 209 14.48 -10.49 -7.36
CA ASN A 209 14.94 -10.56 -5.98
C ASN A 209 14.69 -9.24 -5.25
N VAL A 210 14.86 -9.26 -3.92
CA VAL A 210 14.74 -8.07 -3.07
C VAL A 210 16.05 -7.90 -2.29
N PRO A 211 17.07 -7.24 -2.88
CA PRO A 211 18.41 -7.14 -2.29
C PRO A 211 18.42 -6.56 -0.87
N GLU A 212 17.49 -5.66 -0.56
CA GLU A 212 17.33 -5.02 0.74
C GLU A 212 17.05 -6.02 1.87
N LEU A 213 16.51 -7.20 1.53
CA LEU A 213 16.17 -8.27 2.48
C LEU A 213 17.15 -9.45 2.43
N MET A 214 18.08 -9.45 1.47
CA MET A 214 19.06 -10.52 1.33
C MET A 214 20.27 -10.28 2.26
N PRO A 215 20.76 -11.31 2.97
CA PRO A 215 22.03 -11.19 3.68
C PRO A 215 23.12 -10.82 2.69
N SER A 216 23.87 -9.75 2.95
CA SER A 216 25.04 -9.44 2.11
C SER A 216 25.95 -10.66 2.04
N GLU A 217 26.52 -10.97 0.88
CA GLU A 217 27.42 -12.14 0.69
C GLU A 217 28.54 -12.19 1.73
N ASN A 218 28.96 -11.02 2.22
CA ASN A 218 29.99 -10.84 3.23
C ASN A 218 29.53 -11.17 4.68
N VAL A 219 28.23 -11.29 4.93
CA VAL A 219 27.61 -11.57 6.23
C VAL A 219 26.49 -12.62 6.11
N PRO A 220 26.83 -13.91 5.95
CA PRO A 220 25.86 -15.00 6.01
C PRO A 220 25.08 -15.01 7.33
N ALA A 221 23.88 -15.62 7.35
CA ALA A 221 23.00 -15.67 8.53
C ALA A 221 23.72 -16.15 9.81
N VAL A 222 24.58 -17.16 9.72
CA VAL A 222 25.40 -17.66 10.84
C VAL A 222 26.35 -16.58 11.37
N ARG A 223 26.97 -15.82 10.46
CA ARG A 223 27.86 -14.71 10.82
C ARG A 223 27.07 -13.56 11.44
N LEU A 224 25.88 -13.28 10.94
CA LEU A 224 24.96 -12.28 11.50
C LEU A 224 24.54 -12.67 12.92
N ALA A 225 24.14 -13.92 13.15
CA ALA A 225 23.79 -14.45 14.47
C ALA A 225 24.97 -14.36 15.45
N ARG A 226 26.18 -14.70 15.01
CA ARG A 226 27.39 -14.56 15.83
C ARG A 226 27.70 -13.11 16.18
N ARG A 227 27.54 -12.17 15.23
CA ARG A 227 27.69 -10.73 15.49
C ARG A 227 26.62 -10.21 16.45
N ARG A 228 25.37 -10.67 16.32
CA ARG A 228 24.28 -10.36 17.27
C ARG A 228 24.63 -10.82 18.68
N SER A 229 25.09 -12.06 18.84
CA SER A 229 25.50 -12.60 20.15
C SER A 229 26.67 -11.83 20.74
N LEU A 230 27.69 -11.46 19.93
CA LEU A 230 28.82 -10.67 20.40
C LEU A 230 28.39 -9.26 20.84
N LEU A 231 27.55 -8.59 20.05
CA LEU A 231 27.03 -7.28 20.39
C LEU A 231 26.19 -7.33 21.68
N GLN A 232 25.39 -8.39 21.86
CA GLN A 232 24.67 -8.61 23.10
C GLN A 232 25.61 -8.76 24.30
N GLN A 233 26.66 -9.58 24.18
CA GLN A 233 27.68 -9.73 25.24
C GLN A 233 28.40 -8.42 25.56
N VAL A 234 28.75 -7.62 24.55
CA VAL A 234 29.38 -6.29 24.75
C VAL A 234 28.43 -5.33 25.47
N ASN A 235 27.17 -5.30 25.05
CA ASN A 235 26.15 -4.49 25.70
C ASN A 235 25.97 -4.93 27.16
N ASP A 236 25.81 -6.23 27.41
CA ASP A 236 25.62 -6.78 28.76
C ASP A 236 26.81 -6.43 29.68
N LEU A 237 28.04 -6.46 29.16
CA LEU A 237 29.25 -6.04 29.90
C LEU A 237 29.31 -4.53 30.14
N ALA A 238 28.92 -3.70 29.17
CA ALA A 238 28.85 -2.25 29.32
C ALA A 238 27.81 -1.85 30.38
N PHE A 239 26.66 -2.53 30.41
CA PHE A 239 25.59 -2.27 31.36
C PHE A 239 25.90 -2.76 32.78
N GLN A 240 26.73 -3.79 32.95
CA GLN A 240 27.23 -4.19 34.27
C GLN A 240 28.08 -3.08 34.94
N GLN A 241 28.61 -2.12 34.17
CA GLN A 241 29.37 -0.98 34.70
C GLN A 241 28.51 0.28 34.96
N GLU A 242 27.30 0.39 34.39
CA GLU A 242 26.41 1.57 34.47
C GLU A 242 25.11 1.28 35.26
N ALA A 243 25.25 0.82 36.50
CA ALA A 243 24.12 0.43 37.37
C ALA A 243 23.19 1.57 37.87
N ARG A 244 22.95 2.66 37.11
CA ARG A 244 22.04 3.75 37.54
C ARG A 244 20.98 4.24 36.55
N HIS A 245 20.97 3.84 35.28
CA HIS A 245 19.86 4.22 34.39
C HIS A 245 19.36 3.02 33.57
N LYS A 246 18.09 2.64 33.79
CA LYS A 246 17.39 1.60 33.03
C LYS A 246 17.32 1.95 31.54
N ARG A 247 18.16 1.36 30.71
CA ARG A 247 17.91 1.10 29.28
C ARG A 247 18.53 -0.24 28.90
N SER A 248 17.70 -1.16 28.39
CA SER A 248 18.03 -2.57 28.15
C SER A 248 18.62 -2.80 26.76
N GLY A 249 19.65 -3.66 26.66
CA GLY A 249 19.95 -4.51 25.49
C GLY A 249 19.83 -3.89 24.08
N PHE A 250 19.60 -4.72 23.07
CA PHE A 250 19.15 -4.25 21.76
C PHE A 250 17.85 -3.46 21.90
N SER A 251 17.68 -2.36 21.15
CA SER A 251 16.38 -1.70 21.09
C SER A 251 15.33 -2.66 20.53
N THR A 252 14.06 -2.45 20.89
CA THR A 252 12.92 -3.22 20.36
C THR A 252 12.89 -3.24 18.83
N LEU A 253 13.31 -2.13 18.20
CA LEU A 253 13.47 -2.02 16.75
C LEU A 253 14.57 -2.93 16.21
N GLN A 254 15.73 -2.99 16.88
CA GLN A 254 16.84 -3.87 16.48
C GLN A 254 16.46 -5.35 16.62
N GLN A 255 15.78 -5.73 17.70
CA GLN A 255 15.31 -7.12 17.89
C GLN A 255 14.35 -7.54 16.77
N ARG A 256 13.34 -6.70 16.47
CA ARG A 256 12.41 -6.96 15.35
C ARG A 256 13.12 -7.09 14.02
N ALA A 257 14.08 -6.21 13.70
CA ALA A 257 14.84 -6.29 12.46
C ALA A 257 15.61 -7.61 12.33
N PHE A 258 16.25 -8.08 13.42
CA PHE A 258 16.91 -9.39 13.41
C PHE A 258 15.92 -10.55 13.25
N GLU A 259 14.77 -10.51 13.91
CA GLU A 259 13.73 -11.54 13.78
C GLU A 259 13.16 -11.59 12.36
N MET A 260 12.93 -10.43 11.73
CA MET A 260 12.50 -10.34 10.34
C MET A 260 13.53 -10.93 9.37
N LEU A 261 14.80 -10.50 9.49
CA LEU A 261 15.89 -10.98 8.62
C LEU A 261 16.28 -12.44 8.86
N SER A 262 15.79 -13.06 9.93
CA SER A 262 15.95 -14.50 10.19
C SER A 262 14.65 -15.30 10.03
N SER A 263 13.53 -14.65 9.73
CA SER A 263 12.22 -15.29 9.57
C SER A 263 12.14 -15.93 8.19
N THR A 264 12.28 -17.25 8.15
CA THR A 264 12.11 -18.03 6.92
C THR A 264 10.73 -17.83 6.31
N GLN A 265 9.69 -17.71 7.15
CA GLN A 265 8.32 -17.48 6.68
C GLN A 265 8.20 -16.14 5.93
N PHE A 266 8.68 -15.06 6.54
CA PHE A 266 8.60 -13.73 5.94
C PHE A 266 9.45 -13.63 4.67
N LEU A 267 10.72 -14.08 4.72
CA LEU A 267 11.61 -14.04 3.56
C LEU A 267 11.08 -14.92 2.42
N SER A 268 10.45 -16.05 2.72
CA SER A 268 9.87 -16.91 1.69
C SER A 268 8.73 -16.25 0.93
N ALA A 269 8.05 -15.25 1.49
CA ALA A 269 6.96 -14.55 0.80
C ALA A 269 7.45 -13.87 -0.50
N PHE A 270 8.71 -13.41 -0.52
CA PHE A 270 9.34 -12.79 -1.68
C PHE A 270 9.89 -13.80 -2.70
N ASP A 271 9.94 -15.08 -2.34
CA ASP A 271 10.34 -16.16 -3.24
C ASP A 271 9.11 -16.69 -3.98
N ILE A 272 8.78 -16.04 -5.09
CA ILE A 272 7.59 -16.34 -5.91
C ILE A 272 7.70 -17.69 -6.64
N ASP A 273 8.93 -18.18 -6.85
CA ASP A 273 9.19 -19.47 -7.50
C ASP A 273 8.75 -20.67 -6.63
N ARG A 274 8.46 -20.44 -5.34
CA ARG A 274 7.90 -21.46 -4.45
C ARG A 274 6.42 -21.74 -4.69
N GLU A 275 5.73 -20.90 -5.45
CA GLU A 275 4.35 -21.17 -5.86
C GLU A 275 4.31 -22.25 -6.95
N ASP A 276 3.25 -23.06 -6.93
CA ASP A 276 2.99 -23.99 -8.03
C ASP A 276 2.90 -23.18 -9.34
N THR A 277 3.50 -23.73 -10.40
CA THR A 277 3.43 -23.17 -11.76
C THR A 277 1.99 -22.88 -12.16
N LYS A 278 1.03 -23.73 -11.78
CA LYS A 278 -0.40 -23.51 -12.05
C LYS A 278 -0.96 -22.27 -11.36
N VAL A 279 -0.54 -21.98 -10.13
CA VAL A 279 -0.97 -20.77 -9.41
C VAL A 279 -0.39 -19.53 -10.10
N ARG A 280 0.89 -19.58 -10.48
CA ARG A 280 1.53 -18.48 -11.20
C ARG A 280 0.90 -18.24 -12.57
N ASP A 281 0.53 -19.30 -13.27
CA ASP A 281 -0.15 -19.23 -14.56
C ASP A 281 -1.57 -18.67 -14.41
N ALA A 282 -2.29 -19.02 -13.34
CA ALA A 282 -3.62 -18.52 -13.04
C ALA A 282 -3.65 -17.02 -12.76
N TYR A 283 -2.59 -16.44 -12.17
CA TYR A 283 -2.45 -14.98 -12.07
C TYR A 283 -2.01 -14.34 -13.39
N GLY A 284 -1.51 -15.13 -14.34
CA GLY A 284 -0.89 -14.67 -15.57
C GLY A 284 0.61 -14.37 -15.41
N ARG A 285 1.39 -14.82 -16.40
CA ARG A 285 2.84 -14.58 -16.51
C ARG A 285 3.14 -13.19 -17.06
N ASN A 286 2.87 -12.19 -16.24
CA ASN A 286 3.08 -10.77 -16.53
C ASN A 286 3.24 -9.99 -15.22
N ALA A 287 3.64 -8.72 -15.34
CA ALA A 287 3.96 -7.87 -14.21
C ALA A 287 2.83 -7.76 -13.19
N GLU A 288 1.64 -7.40 -13.69
CA GLU A 288 0.46 -7.16 -12.87
C GLU A 288 0.04 -8.41 -12.10
N GLY A 289 -0.03 -9.56 -12.80
CA GLY A 289 -0.37 -10.85 -12.21
C GLY A 289 0.61 -11.30 -11.14
N GLN A 290 1.91 -11.26 -11.44
CA GLN A 290 2.92 -11.70 -10.48
C GLN A 290 3.06 -10.73 -9.28
N ASN A 291 2.84 -9.43 -9.48
CA ASN A 291 2.81 -8.46 -8.39
C ASN A 291 1.60 -8.67 -7.46
N LEU A 292 0.42 -9.01 -8.00
CA LEU A 292 -0.73 -9.39 -7.18
C LEU A 292 -0.50 -10.72 -6.44
N LEU A 293 0.17 -11.69 -7.08
CA LEU A 293 0.56 -12.93 -6.43
C LEU A 293 1.53 -12.68 -5.26
N LEU A 294 2.51 -11.82 -5.46
CA LEU A 294 3.42 -11.38 -4.39
C LEU A 294 2.65 -10.68 -3.27
N ALA A 295 1.69 -9.81 -3.59
CA ALA A 295 0.82 -9.18 -2.59
C ALA A 295 0.03 -10.22 -1.78
N ARG A 296 -0.54 -11.26 -2.41
CA ARG A 296 -1.21 -12.36 -1.71
C ARG A 296 -0.25 -13.08 -0.76
N ARG A 297 0.97 -13.41 -1.20
CA ARG A 297 2.00 -14.06 -0.36
C ARG A 297 2.41 -13.20 0.83
N LEU A 298 2.53 -11.88 0.64
CA LEU A 298 2.82 -10.94 1.73
C LEU A 298 1.67 -10.88 2.75
N ALA A 299 0.42 -10.90 2.29
CA ALA A 299 -0.75 -10.98 3.17
C ALA A 299 -0.76 -12.30 3.96
N GLU A 300 -0.44 -13.42 3.31
CA GLU A 300 -0.32 -14.75 3.95
C GLU A 300 0.78 -14.79 5.02
N ALA A 301 1.92 -14.13 4.77
CA ALA A 301 2.98 -13.95 5.75
C ALA A 301 2.58 -13.03 6.92
N GLY A 302 1.54 -12.21 6.75
CA GLY A 302 0.97 -11.33 7.77
C GLY A 302 1.40 -9.87 7.68
N VAL A 303 1.85 -9.40 6.50
CA VAL A 303 2.10 -7.97 6.24
C VAL A 303 0.77 -7.22 6.28
N PRO A 304 0.58 -6.23 7.17
CA PRO A 304 -0.73 -5.63 7.39
C PRO A 304 -1.13 -4.61 6.31
N ALA A 305 -0.18 -3.90 5.70
CA ALA A 305 -0.47 -2.98 4.60
C ALA A 305 0.38 -3.30 3.37
N ILE A 306 -0.27 -3.46 2.23
CA ILE A 306 0.37 -3.78 0.96
C ILE A 306 -0.21 -2.83 -0.10
N GLN A 307 0.64 -2.04 -0.74
CA GLN A 307 0.27 -1.21 -1.89
C GLN A 307 0.76 -1.89 -3.15
N VAL A 308 -0.10 -2.04 -4.15
CA VAL A 308 0.25 -2.55 -5.47
C VAL A 308 0.03 -1.44 -6.48
N ALA A 309 1.12 -1.02 -7.11
CA ALA A 309 1.14 -0.03 -8.15
C ALA A 309 0.85 -0.68 -9.52
N TRP A 310 -0.32 -0.39 -10.09
CA TRP A 310 -0.71 -0.89 -11.41
C TRP A 310 -0.45 0.16 -12.49
N HIS A 311 0.67 0.04 -13.23
CA HIS A 311 1.05 1.01 -14.28
C HIS A 311 1.99 0.48 -15.38
N ARG A 312 2.38 -0.82 -15.36
CA ARG A 312 3.45 -1.35 -16.23
C ARG A 312 2.99 -1.66 -17.65
N LEU A 313 1.75 -2.11 -17.84
CA LEU A 313 1.19 -2.40 -19.17
C LEU A 313 0.62 -1.18 -19.91
N GLY A 314 0.81 0.02 -19.36
CA GLY A 314 0.17 1.25 -19.80
C GLY A 314 -0.62 1.88 -18.66
N THR A 315 -0.90 3.16 -18.82
CA THR A 315 -1.69 3.93 -17.86
C THR A 315 -3.17 3.86 -18.23
N TRP A 316 -4.04 3.93 -17.21
CA TRP A 316 -5.47 4.14 -17.41
C TRP A 316 -5.78 5.54 -17.99
N ASP A 317 -4.75 6.36 -18.24
CA ASP A 317 -4.80 7.70 -18.81
C ASP A 317 -5.11 7.77 -20.32
N THR A 318 -6.29 7.25 -20.68
CA THR A 318 -6.73 7.05 -22.05
C THR A 318 -7.36 8.31 -22.69
N HIS A 319 -6.58 9.39 -22.80
CA HIS A 319 -6.98 10.63 -23.51
C HIS A 319 -7.23 10.44 -25.02
N GLY A 320 -6.85 9.30 -25.59
CA GLY A 320 -7.13 8.90 -26.96
C GLY A 320 -7.13 7.38 -27.11
N ASN A 321 -7.75 6.89 -28.19
CA ASN A 321 -7.79 5.46 -28.51
C ASN A 321 -8.30 4.56 -27.35
N ASN A 322 -9.22 5.07 -26.53
CA ASN A 322 -9.64 4.44 -25.28
C ASN A 322 -10.10 3.01 -25.48
N PHE A 323 -11.06 2.78 -26.39
CA PHE A 323 -11.68 1.48 -26.54
C PHE A 323 -10.72 0.40 -27.05
N ASN A 324 -9.80 0.72 -27.96
CA ASN A 324 -8.78 -0.23 -28.41
C ASN A 324 -7.76 -0.54 -27.31
N SER A 325 -7.33 0.46 -26.53
CA SER A 325 -6.44 0.25 -25.39
C SER A 325 -7.12 -0.60 -24.31
N LEU A 326 -8.39 -0.31 -24.01
CA LEU A 326 -9.19 -1.05 -23.03
C LEU A 326 -9.39 -2.51 -23.45
N LYS A 327 -9.94 -2.77 -24.63
CA LYS A 327 -10.24 -4.15 -25.08
C LYS A 327 -8.99 -4.96 -25.46
N GLY A 328 -7.95 -4.30 -25.94
CA GLY A 328 -6.74 -4.96 -26.43
C GLY A 328 -5.72 -5.28 -25.34
N GLN A 329 -5.70 -4.50 -24.25
CA GLN A 329 -4.61 -4.60 -23.25
C GLN A 329 -5.09 -4.44 -21.81
N LEU A 330 -5.85 -3.39 -21.48
CA LEU A 330 -6.11 -3.02 -20.08
C LEU A 330 -7.17 -3.92 -19.42
N LEU A 331 -8.36 -4.04 -20.01
CA LEU A 331 -9.48 -4.79 -19.41
C LEU A 331 -9.20 -6.29 -19.32
N PRO A 332 -8.72 -7.00 -20.36
CA PRO A 332 -8.46 -8.44 -20.24
C PRO A 332 -7.39 -8.76 -19.20
N ARG A 333 -6.36 -7.91 -19.05
CA ARG A 333 -5.31 -8.08 -18.04
C ARG A 333 -5.85 -7.85 -16.64
N PHE A 334 -6.59 -6.75 -16.47
CA PHE A 334 -7.21 -6.40 -15.21
C PHE A 334 -8.21 -7.46 -14.74
N ASP A 335 -9.09 -7.92 -15.65
CA ASP A 335 -10.05 -8.98 -15.40
C ASP A 335 -9.36 -10.26 -14.91
N HIS A 336 -8.40 -10.77 -15.68
CA HIS A 336 -7.70 -12.01 -15.37
C HIS A 336 -6.94 -11.93 -14.04
N CYS A 337 -6.07 -10.94 -13.86
CA CYS A 337 -5.20 -10.90 -12.68
C CYS A 337 -5.96 -10.57 -11.39
N LEU A 338 -6.95 -9.66 -11.43
CA LEU A 338 -7.74 -9.34 -10.24
C LEU A 338 -8.67 -10.51 -9.89
N ALA A 339 -9.30 -11.16 -10.88
CA ALA A 339 -10.13 -12.34 -10.63
C ALA A 339 -9.32 -13.47 -9.98
N ALA A 340 -8.08 -13.71 -10.46
CA ALA A 340 -7.18 -14.69 -9.87
C ALA A 340 -6.86 -14.40 -8.40
N LEU A 341 -6.58 -13.13 -8.05
CA LEU A 341 -6.35 -12.73 -6.66
C LEU A 341 -7.57 -12.99 -5.78
N LEU A 342 -8.76 -12.57 -6.22
CA LEU A 342 -9.99 -12.74 -5.44
C LEU A 342 -10.34 -14.22 -5.25
N ALA A 343 -10.25 -15.01 -6.32
CA ALA A 343 -10.52 -16.45 -6.28
C ALA A 343 -9.51 -17.19 -5.39
N ASP A 344 -8.21 -16.86 -5.47
CA ASP A 344 -7.17 -17.49 -4.65
C ASP A 344 -7.35 -17.13 -3.15
N LEU A 345 -7.65 -15.87 -2.84
CA LEU A 345 -7.96 -15.45 -1.46
C LEU A 345 -9.21 -16.15 -0.92
N GLU A 346 -10.26 -16.29 -1.72
CA GLU A 346 -11.49 -17.01 -1.33
C GLU A 346 -11.22 -18.50 -1.11
N GLN A 347 -10.54 -19.16 -2.06
CA GLN A 347 -10.20 -20.58 -1.99
C GLN A 347 -9.35 -20.91 -0.76
N ARG A 348 -8.48 -19.98 -0.34
CA ARG A 348 -7.65 -20.11 0.86
C ARG A 348 -8.36 -19.75 2.16
N GLY A 349 -9.62 -19.26 2.10
CA GLY A 349 -10.34 -18.73 3.25
C GLY A 349 -9.67 -17.48 3.85
N MET A 350 -8.90 -16.76 3.05
CA MET A 350 -8.18 -15.56 3.46
C MET A 350 -8.95 -14.26 3.18
N LEU A 351 -9.92 -14.28 2.27
CA LEU A 351 -10.66 -13.09 1.86
C LEU A 351 -11.37 -12.41 3.05
N ASP A 352 -11.96 -13.17 3.97
CA ASP A 352 -12.61 -12.59 5.16
C ASP A 352 -11.63 -11.85 6.09
N GLN A 353 -10.33 -12.15 6.01
CA GLN A 353 -9.27 -11.53 6.80
C GLN A 353 -8.35 -10.62 5.98
N THR A 354 -8.61 -10.43 4.70
CA THR A 354 -7.83 -9.59 3.80
C THR A 354 -8.76 -8.67 3.03
N LEU A 355 -8.66 -7.37 3.28
CA LEU A 355 -9.40 -6.39 2.49
C LEU A 355 -8.63 -6.08 1.21
N VAL A 356 -9.25 -6.27 0.06
CA VAL A 356 -8.74 -5.81 -1.23
C VAL A 356 -9.49 -4.53 -1.62
N VAL A 357 -8.76 -3.45 -1.90
CA VAL A 357 -9.32 -2.16 -2.31
C VAL A 357 -8.75 -1.77 -3.66
N VAL A 358 -9.59 -1.59 -4.67
CA VAL A 358 -9.17 -1.31 -6.06
C VAL A 358 -9.82 -0.02 -6.56
N TYR A 359 -9.00 0.97 -6.91
CA TYR A 359 -9.48 2.27 -7.37
C TYR A 359 -8.36 3.10 -7.99
N GLY A 360 -8.74 4.05 -8.85
CA GLY A 360 -7.83 5.06 -9.41
C GLY A 360 -8.00 6.41 -8.71
N GLU A 361 -7.10 7.34 -9.01
CA GLU A 361 -7.08 8.67 -8.43
C GLU A 361 -8.27 9.55 -8.81
N PHE A 362 -9.03 9.16 -9.84
CA PHE A 362 -10.28 9.77 -10.32
C PHE A 362 -10.91 8.88 -11.40
N GLY A 363 -11.98 9.33 -12.06
CA GLY A 363 -12.58 8.68 -13.23
C GLY A 363 -12.30 9.40 -14.55
N ARG A 364 -13.15 9.14 -15.55
CA ARG A 364 -13.00 9.66 -16.90
C ARG A 364 -14.25 10.37 -17.40
N THR A 365 -14.08 11.36 -18.27
CA THR A 365 -15.19 12.18 -18.74
C THR A 365 -16.31 11.31 -19.34
N PRO A 366 -17.58 11.60 -19.01
CA PRO A 366 -18.74 10.93 -19.60
C PRO A 366 -18.76 10.96 -21.11
N LYS A 367 -18.39 12.10 -21.71
CA LYS A 367 -18.37 12.28 -23.15
C LYS A 367 -17.01 11.86 -23.72
N ILE A 368 -17.05 11.09 -24.80
CA ILE A 368 -15.88 10.70 -25.59
C ILE A 368 -15.36 11.93 -26.34
N ASN A 369 -14.05 12.18 -26.26
CA ASN A 369 -13.40 13.31 -26.90
C ASN A 369 -13.09 13.04 -28.39
N ALA A 370 -12.59 14.05 -29.11
CA ALA A 370 -12.30 13.97 -30.54
C ALA A 370 -11.19 12.95 -30.92
N LYS A 371 -10.42 12.46 -29.94
CA LYS A 371 -9.36 11.45 -30.13
C LYS A 371 -9.84 10.02 -29.82
N ALA A 372 -11.15 9.81 -29.74
CA ALA A 372 -11.76 8.57 -29.26
C ALA A 372 -11.25 8.17 -27.87
N GLY A 373 -10.96 9.18 -27.02
CA GLY A 373 -10.52 9.02 -25.65
C GLY A 373 -11.49 9.63 -24.65
N ARG A 374 -11.10 9.63 -23.37
CA ARG A 374 -11.80 10.33 -22.29
C ARG A 374 -10.81 11.09 -21.43
N ASP A 375 -11.18 12.30 -21.03
CA ASP A 375 -10.31 13.19 -20.25
C ASP A 375 -10.51 12.99 -18.74
N HIS A 376 -9.72 13.66 -17.90
CA HIS A 376 -9.78 13.53 -16.44
C HIS A 376 -11.14 13.93 -15.87
N TRP A 377 -11.65 13.15 -14.91
CA TRP A 377 -12.94 13.41 -14.30
C TRP A 377 -13.07 12.86 -12.88
N ALA A 378 -12.73 13.68 -11.89
CA ALA A 378 -12.83 13.37 -10.47
C ALA A 378 -14.25 13.45 -9.91
N SER A 379 -15.20 14.00 -10.67
CA SER A 379 -16.56 14.24 -10.19
C SER A 379 -17.37 12.97 -9.98
N CYS A 380 -16.97 11.82 -10.56
CA CYS A 380 -17.59 10.52 -10.31
C CYS A 380 -16.70 9.38 -10.79
N TYR A 381 -16.50 8.36 -9.97
CA TYR A 381 -15.80 7.12 -10.33
C TYR A 381 -16.18 5.97 -9.40
N THR A 382 -15.76 4.77 -9.78
CA THR A 382 -16.05 3.53 -9.05
C THR A 382 -14.81 2.99 -8.34
N ALA A 383 -14.99 2.59 -7.08
CA ALA A 383 -14.03 1.77 -6.33
C ALA A 383 -14.59 0.36 -6.11
N LEU A 384 -13.72 -0.64 -6.03
CA LEU A 384 -14.08 -2.00 -5.61
C LEU A 384 -13.49 -2.31 -4.24
N LEU A 385 -14.28 -2.94 -3.38
CA LEU A 385 -13.83 -3.45 -2.09
C LEU A 385 -14.26 -4.91 -1.94
N ALA A 386 -13.35 -5.78 -1.50
CA ALA A 386 -13.65 -7.20 -1.28
C ALA A 386 -13.03 -7.72 0.01
N GLY A 387 -13.79 -8.49 0.79
CA GLY A 387 -13.30 -9.13 2.00
C GLY A 387 -13.12 -8.19 3.20
N GLY A 388 -12.45 -8.68 4.23
CA GLY A 388 -12.00 -7.89 5.39
C GLY A 388 -13.09 -7.18 6.20
N GLY A 389 -14.34 -7.65 6.16
CA GLY A 389 -15.48 -7.02 6.86
C GLY A 389 -16.42 -6.20 5.96
N VAL A 390 -16.19 -6.20 4.64
CA VAL A 390 -17.08 -5.57 3.65
C VAL A 390 -18.12 -6.58 3.16
N ARG A 391 -19.35 -6.12 2.93
CA ARG A 391 -20.45 -6.91 2.36
C ARG A 391 -20.06 -7.46 0.99
N ARG A 392 -20.61 -8.62 0.67
CA ARG A 392 -20.35 -9.36 -0.57
C ARG A 392 -21.44 -9.04 -1.58
N GLY A 393 -21.07 -8.74 -2.83
CA GLY A 393 -22.02 -8.53 -3.94
C GLY A 393 -22.87 -7.26 -3.87
N GLU A 394 -22.47 -6.27 -3.08
CA GLU A 394 -23.24 -5.02 -2.93
C GLU A 394 -22.88 -4.01 -4.04
N VAL A 395 -23.86 -3.21 -4.46
CA VAL A 395 -23.63 -2.00 -5.26
C VAL A 395 -24.07 -0.80 -4.45
N PHE A 396 -23.10 -0.05 -3.93
CA PHE A 396 -23.33 1.11 -3.10
C PHE A 396 -23.28 2.41 -3.91
N GLY A 397 -24.33 3.21 -3.74
CA GLY A 397 -24.51 4.47 -4.46
C GLY A 397 -24.80 4.26 -5.94
N ALA A 398 -25.00 5.37 -6.64
CA ALA A 398 -25.23 5.37 -8.07
C ALA A 398 -24.73 6.68 -8.66
N SER A 399 -24.25 6.64 -9.90
CA SER A 399 -24.05 7.83 -10.71
C SER A 399 -25.31 8.17 -11.52
N ASP A 400 -25.34 9.36 -12.10
CA ASP A 400 -26.41 9.77 -13.02
C ASP A 400 -26.45 8.93 -14.31
N LYS A 401 -27.44 9.22 -15.17
CA LYS A 401 -27.65 8.51 -16.44
C LYS A 401 -26.46 8.58 -17.41
N ASN A 402 -25.49 9.48 -17.17
CA ASN A 402 -24.31 9.66 -18.00
C ASN A 402 -23.02 9.19 -17.30
N ALA A 403 -23.10 8.66 -16.08
CA ALA A 403 -21.94 8.36 -15.23
C ALA A 403 -21.08 9.59 -14.90
N ALA A 404 -21.70 10.78 -14.88
CA ALA A 404 -21.01 12.06 -14.71
C ALA A 404 -20.88 12.51 -13.27
N TYR A 405 -21.92 12.30 -12.47
CA TYR A 405 -21.97 12.76 -11.08
C TYR A 405 -22.68 11.71 -10.21
N PRO A 406 -22.34 11.62 -8.91
CA PRO A 406 -23.10 10.84 -7.96
C PRO A 406 -24.57 11.30 -7.94
N LEU A 407 -25.47 10.37 -8.18
CA LEU A 407 -26.91 10.53 -8.02
C LEU A 407 -27.35 10.25 -6.58
N SER A 408 -26.69 9.29 -5.92
CA SER A 408 -26.99 8.92 -4.53
C SER A 408 -25.74 8.48 -3.77
N ASN A 409 -25.78 8.64 -2.44
CA ASN A 409 -24.76 8.20 -1.49
C ASN A 409 -23.34 8.64 -1.91
N ALA A 410 -23.18 9.92 -2.24
CA ALA A 410 -21.89 10.50 -2.61
C ALA A 410 -20.88 10.32 -1.48
N VAL A 411 -19.71 9.78 -1.81
CA VAL A 411 -18.58 9.56 -0.88
C VAL A 411 -17.29 10.02 -1.54
N GLY A 412 -16.26 10.28 -0.74
CA GLY A 412 -14.93 10.65 -1.23
C GLY A 412 -13.90 9.52 -1.11
N PRO A 413 -12.71 9.69 -1.70
CA PRO A 413 -11.58 8.77 -1.50
C PRO A 413 -11.16 8.65 -0.03
N TRP A 414 -11.39 9.70 0.78
CA TRP A 414 -11.19 9.64 2.23
C TRP A 414 -12.15 8.67 2.94
N ASP A 415 -13.39 8.53 2.47
CA ASP A 415 -14.36 7.60 3.06
C ASP A 415 -14.00 6.15 2.72
N VAL A 416 -13.50 5.91 1.50
CA VAL A 416 -12.92 4.62 1.09
C VAL A 416 -11.72 4.26 1.97
N GLY A 417 -10.81 5.22 2.20
CA GLY A 417 -9.68 5.05 3.10
C GLY A 417 -10.06 4.81 4.55
N ALA A 418 -11.00 5.59 5.09
CA ALA A 418 -11.53 5.40 6.43
C ALA A 418 -12.18 4.01 6.58
N THR A 419 -12.90 3.54 5.57
CA THR A 419 -13.43 2.17 5.51
C THR A 419 -12.31 1.13 5.61
N ALA A 420 -11.21 1.32 4.87
CA ALA A 420 -10.07 0.41 4.91
C ALA A 420 -9.37 0.39 6.27
N LEU A 421 -9.14 1.56 6.89
CA LEU A 421 -8.60 1.67 8.25
C LEU A 421 -9.53 1.02 9.27
N PHE A 422 -10.83 1.26 9.17
CA PHE A 422 -11.83 0.67 10.05
C PHE A 422 -11.84 -0.86 9.97
N CYS A 423 -11.87 -1.41 8.75
CA CYS A 423 -11.78 -2.84 8.50
C CYS A 423 -10.49 -3.45 9.07
N ALA A 424 -9.37 -2.72 9.04
CA ALA A 424 -8.11 -3.12 9.64
C ALA A 424 -8.04 -2.94 11.17
N GLY A 425 -9.11 -2.42 11.80
CA GLY A 425 -9.14 -2.12 13.23
C GLY A 425 -8.20 -0.99 13.63
N VAL A 426 -8.04 -0.01 12.75
CA VAL A 426 -7.26 1.20 12.94
C VAL A 426 -8.23 2.37 13.09
N ASP A 427 -8.11 3.13 14.17
CA ASP A 427 -8.93 4.31 14.42
C ASP A 427 -8.62 5.39 13.38
N HIS A 428 -9.58 5.65 12.48
CA HIS A 428 -9.45 6.64 11.41
C HIS A 428 -9.52 8.09 11.92
N HIS A 429 -9.83 8.29 13.20
CA HIS A 429 -9.74 9.58 13.90
C HIS A 429 -8.48 9.72 14.76
N ALA A 430 -7.58 8.74 14.75
CA ALA A 430 -6.37 8.77 15.56
C ALA A 430 -5.55 10.05 15.30
N GLU A 431 -4.86 10.49 16.34
CA GLU A 431 -4.03 11.67 16.33
C GLU A 431 -2.57 11.31 16.60
N TYR A 432 -1.70 11.94 15.83
CA TYR A 432 -0.26 11.98 16.00
C TYR A 432 0.13 13.28 16.70
N LEU A 433 0.96 13.20 17.73
CA LEU A 433 1.56 14.39 18.33
C LEU A 433 2.84 14.75 17.56
N ASP A 434 2.85 15.94 16.98
CA ASP A 434 4.04 16.44 16.30
C ASP A 434 5.18 16.75 17.30
N PRO A 435 6.40 17.09 16.83
CA PRO A 435 7.52 17.40 17.73
C PRO A 435 7.28 18.60 18.66
N GLN A 436 6.26 19.43 18.41
CA GLN A 436 5.81 20.52 19.27
C GLN A 436 4.61 20.12 20.15
N SER A 437 4.30 18.82 20.23
CA SER A 437 3.17 18.25 20.98
C SER A 437 1.79 18.74 20.52
N ARG A 438 1.67 19.17 19.25
CA ARG A 438 0.38 19.53 18.66
C ARG A 438 -0.27 18.28 18.06
N PRO A 439 -1.58 18.05 18.31
CA PRO A 439 -2.29 16.94 17.69
C PRO A 439 -2.50 17.20 16.21
N VAL A 440 -2.18 16.20 15.40
CA VAL A 440 -2.40 16.14 13.94
C VAL A 440 -3.17 14.86 13.66
N ARG A 441 -4.35 14.98 13.04
CA ARG A 441 -5.11 13.79 12.61
C ARG A 441 -4.33 13.02 11.54
N VAL A 442 -4.26 11.71 11.67
CA VAL A 442 -3.60 10.86 10.67
C VAL A 442 -4.57 10.18 9.70
N GLY A 443 -5.88 10.24 9.97
CA GLY A 443 -6.94 9.79 9.05
C GLY A 443 -7.98 10.88 8.77
N ARG A 444 -8.76 10.66 7.71
CA ARG A 444 -9.85 11.54 7.24
C ARG A 444 -10.98 10.68 6.70
N GLY A 445 -12.20 11.22 6.70
CA GLY A 445 -13.39 10.59 6.16
C GLY A 445 -14.11 9.74 7.20
N GLU A 446 -15.22 9.15 6.80
CA GLU A 446 -15.99 8.22 7.62
C GLU A 446 -16.11 6.85 6.91
N PRO A 447 -16.06 5.73 7.65
CA PRO A 447 -16.30 4.42 7.07
C PRO A 447 -17.69 4.37 6.43
N ILE A 448 -17.76 3.80 5.22
CA ILE A 448 -19.00 3.68 4.45
C ILE A 448 -19.89 2.63 5.11
N GLN A 449 -20.74 3.05 6.05
CA GLN A 449 -21.55 2.15 6.88
C GLN A 449 -22.44 1.20 6.05
N GLY A 450 -22.91 1.64 4.89
CA GLY A 450 -23.80 0.84 4.03
C GLY A 450 -23.17 -0.43 3.48
N ILE A 451 -21.83 -0.55 3.48
CA ILE A 451 -21.11 -1.69 2.93
C ILE A 451 -20.38 -2.52 3.98
N LEU A 452 -20.51 -2.20 5.27
CA LEU A 452 -19.87 -2.95 6.36
C LEU A 452 -20.78 -4.07 6.89
N LEU A 453 -20.17 -5.17 7.33
CA LEU A 453 -20.84 -6.33 7.96
C LEU A 453 -21.27 -6.09 9.41
#